data_AF-A0A2N3E241-F1
#
_entry.id   AF-A0A2N3E241-F1
#
_cell.length_a   1.000
_cell.length_b   1.000
_cell.length_c   1.000
_cell.angle_alpha   90.00
_cell.angle_beta   90.00
_cell.angle_gamma   90.00
#
_symmetry.space_group_name_H-M   'P 1'
#
loop_
_entity.id
_entity.type
_entity.pdbx_description
1 polymer ?
#
loop_
_entity_poly.entity_id
_entity_poly.type
_entity_poly.pdbx_seq_one_letter_code
_entity_poly.pdbx_strand_id
1 'polypeptide(L)'
;MSEAATAQERPGIDPDLFVRRTEEGLARLDLVVAGMHCAGCLRKVEGALKGLSGVEYARANLSTKRVAVRWDPARLEASAVIRALADTGFAAVPFDPKLIGTLDDRESRSLLKALGVAGFAAANVMLVSVSVWSGLVSDMDETTRSFFHWVSALIALPAIAYAGQPFFRSALKALRAKSMNMDVPIALAVILATTMSLVQTMVNARHVYFDASVTLLFFLLIGRYLDVQARAKACSAAENLLGLRATAATLIAPDGTHKSIAVENLEPGMKVLVVAGARIPADGEILTGTSEIDTSLVTGESVPEQVKAGTSVFAGTLNLGAPLVIRVTKRDDDSLLAE
;
A
#
# COMPACT_ATOMS: atom_id res chain seq x y z
N MET A 1 10.40 40.18 -4.70
CA MET A 1 11.51 39.67 -3.86
C MET A 1 10.85 38.88 -2.74
N SER A 2 10.44 37.65 -3.01
CA SER A 2 11.24 36.41 -2.99
C SER A 2 11.31 35.82 -1.58
N GLU A 3 10.27 35.06 -1.23
CA GLU A 3 10.35 34.00 -0.21
C GLU A 3 9.25 32.97 -0.48
N ALA A 4 9.36 32.28 -1.62
CA ALA A 4 8.70 31.01 -1.86
C ALA A 4 9.64 29.91 -1.33
N ALA A 5 9.58 29.67 -0.03
CA ALA A 5 10.30 28.58 0.61
C ALA A 5 9.66 27.24 0.22
N THR A 6 10.26 26.60 -0.79
CA THR A 6 10.56 25.17 -0.86
C THR A 6 9.52 24.23 -0.28
N ALA A 7 8.62 23.76 -1.15
CA ALA A 7 7.88 22.52 -0.95
C ALA A 7 8.89 21.35 -0.94
N GLN A 8 9.40 21.11 0.25
CA GLN A 8 10.17 19.99 0.75
C GLN A 8 10.14 18.75 -0.16
N GLU A 9 11.20 18.60 -0.95
CA GLU A 9 11.67 17.34 -1.51
C GLU A 9 11.69 16.30 -0.39
N ARG A 10 10.72 15.38 -0.41
CA ARG A 10 10.92 14.08 0.21
C ARG A 10 12.12 13.45 -0.51
N PRO A 11 13.05 12.76 0.16
CA PRO A 11 14.21 12.17 -0.50
C PRO A 11 13.69 11.28 -1.63
N GLY A 12 13.85 11.79 -2.85
CA GLY A 12 13.23 11.24 -4.04
C GLY A 12 13.91 9.92 -4.30
N ILE A 13 13.19 8.83 -4.08
CA ILE A 13 13.57 7.55 -4.65
C ILE A 13 13.60 7.79 -6.16
N ASP A 14 14.79 7.67 -6.74
CA ASP A 14 14.99 7.87 -8.17
C ASP A 14 14.10 6.86 -8.92
N PRO A 15 13.05 7.34 -9.62
CA PRO A 15 12.10 6.44 -10.25
C PRO A 15 12.74 5.61 -11.36
N ASP A 16 13.88 6.04 -11.91
CA ASP A 16 14.63 5.31 -12.93
C ASP A 16 15.18 3.97 -12.41
N LEU A 17 15.39 3.84 -11.09
CA LEU A 17 15.82 2.59 -10.44
C LEU A 17 14.74 1.49 -10.46
N PHE A 18 13.48 1.85 -10.73
CA PHE A 18 12.32 0.95 -10.70
C PHE A 18 11.73 0.72 -12.10
N VAL A 19 12.33 1.32 -13.12
CA VAL A 19 11.93 1.15 -14.52
C VAL A 19 12.45 -0.20 -15.01
N ARG A 20 11.53 -1.09 -15.38
CA ARG A 20 11.82 -2.35 -16.06
C ARG A 20 11.74 -2.15 -17.56
N ARG A 21 12.58 -2.80 -18.36
CA ARG A 21 12.40 -2.83 -19.82
C ARG A 21 11.58 -4.05 -20.21
N THR A 22 10.65 -3.90 -21.14
CA THR A 22 9.94 -5.01 -21.78
C THR A 22 10.73 -5.52 -22.98
N GLU A 23 10.41 -6.72 -23.45
CA GLU A 23 11.04 -7.35 -24.64
C GLU A 23 10.95 -6.48 -25.91
N GLU A 24 9.90 -5.66 -26.00
CA GLU A 24 9.66 -4.70 -27.09
C GLU A 24 10.49 -3.41 -26.96
N GLY A 25 11.35 -3.30 -25.95
CA GLY A 25 12.20 -2.13 -25.69
C GLY A 25 11.50 -0.98 -24.95
N LEU A 26 10.25 -1.18 -24.51
CA LEU A 26 9.49 -0.18 -23.76
C LEU A 26 9.89 -0.18 -22.29
N ALA A 27 9.88 0.99 -21.66
CA ALA A 27 10.00 1.13 -20.23
C ALA A 27 8.65 0.81 -19.56
N ARG A 28 8.69 0.07 -18.46
CA ARG A 28 7.54 -0.31 -17.63
C ARG A 28 7.80 0.12 -16.19
N LEU A 29 6.79 0.73 -15.58
CA LEU A 29 6.80 1.08 -14.16
C LEU A 29 5.46 0.71 -13.57
N ASP A 30 5.51 0.01 -12.44
CA ASP A 30 4.36 -0.20 -11.60
C ASP A 30 4.39 0.87 -10.50
N LEU A 31 3.26 1.54 -10.28
CA LEU A 31 3.13 2.68 -9.36
C LEU A 31 2.02 2.39 -8.35
N VAL A 32 2.19 2.86 -7.12
CA VAL A 32 1.14 2.91 -6.10
C VAL A 32 0.56 4.31 -6.05
N VAL A 33 -0.75 4.41 -6.19
CA VAL A 33 -1.51 5.66 -6.16
C VAL A 33 -2.53 5.62 -5.02
N ALA A 34 -2.06 5.90 -3.80
CA ALA A 34 -2.83 5.72 -2.57
C ALA A 34 -4.16 6.50 -2.51
N GLY A 35 -4.23 7.64 -3.22
CA GLY A 35 -5.39 8.52 -3.29
C GLY A 35 -6.51 8.07 -4.23
N MET A 36 -6.39 6.91 -4.88
CA MET A 36 -7.42 6.37 -5.75
C MET A 36 -8.53 5.67 -4.93
N HIS A 37 -9.75 6.23 -4.95
CA HIS A 37 -10.85 5.74 -4.12
C HIS A 37 -12.15 5.45 -4.88
N CYS A 38 -12.27 5.82 -6.15
CA CYS A 38 -13.45 5.55 -6.96
C CYS A 38 -13.11 5.28 -8.43
N ALA A 39 -14.08 4.77 -9.18
CA ALA A 39 -13.96 4.56 -10.63
C ALA A 39 -13.67 5.86 -11.40
N GLY A 40 -14.08 7.02 -10.88
CA GLY A 40 -13.73 8.34 -11.42
C GLY A 40 -12.24 8.67 -11.26
N CYS A 41 -11.65 8.36 -10.10
CA CYS A 41 -10.20 8.47 -9.89
C CYS A 41 -9.44 7.57 -10.86
N LEU A 42 -9.91 6.34 -11.06
CA LEU A 42 -9.31 5.36 -11.98
C LEU A 42 -9.26 5.92 -13.42
N ARG A 43 -10.39 6.40 -13.94
CA ARG A 43 -10.45 7.00 -15.30
C ARG A 43 -9.56 8.23 -15.43
N LYS A 44 -9.51 9.08 -14.40
CA LYS A 44 -8.69 10.29 -14.40
C LYS A 44 -7.19 9.96 -14.44
N VAL A 45 -6.76 8.97 -13.66
CA VAL A 45 -5.38 8.46 -13.62
C VAL A 45 -4.99 7.82 -14.96
N GLU A 46 -5.82 6.93 -15.50
CA GLU A 46 -5.54 6.31 -16.81
C GLU A 46 -5.54 7.33 -17.94
N GLY A 47 -6.49 8.26 -17.95
CA GLY A 47 -6.58 9.31 -18.95
C GLY A 47 -5.39 10.25 -18.95
N ALA A 48 -4.90 10.63 -17.75
CA ALA A 48 -3.71 11.46 -17.61
C ALA A 48 -2.46 10.79 -18.20
N LEU A 49 -2.29 9.49 -17.92
CA LEU A 49 -1.14 8.73 -18.43
C LEU A 49 -1.25 8.46 -19.93
N LYS A 50 -2.43 8.09 -20.44
CA LYS A 50 -2.64 7.89 -21.89
C LYS A 50 -2.52 9.19 -22.70
N GLY A 51 -2.68 10.34 -22.06
CA GLY A 51 -2.49 11.65 -22.70
C GLY A 51 -1.03 12.03 -22.92
N LEU A 52 -0.07 11.32 -22.32
CA LEU A 52 1.36 11.57 -22.52
C LEU A 52 1.83 10.98 -23.85
N SER A 53 2.55 11.79 -24.62
CA SER A 53 3.19 11.31 -25.86
C SER A 53 4.31 10.33 -25.53
N GLY A 54 4.20 9.11 -26.05
CA GLY A 54 5.14 8.02 -25.77
C GLY A 54 4.61 6.97 -24.79
N VAL A 55 3.46 7.17 -24.13
CA VAL A 55 2.80 6.10 -23.35
C VAL A 55 2.01 5.19 -24.29
N GLU A 56 2.32 3.90 -24.24
CA GLU A 56 1.66 2.87 -25.05
C GLU A 56 0.58 2.14 -24.27
N TYR A 57 0.82 1.94 -22.97
CA TYR A 57 -0.11 1.25 -22.09
C TYR A 57 -0.20 1.95 -20.75
N ALA A 58 -1.41 2.18 -20.26
CA ALA A 58 -1.66 2.61 -18.89
C ALA A 58 -2.95 2.00 -18.39
N ARG A 59 -2.87 1.27 -17.28
CA ARG A 59 -4.03 0.65 -16.64
C ARG A 59 -3.93 0.76 -15.12
N ALA A 60 -5.03 1.18 -14.52
CA ALA A 60 -5.15 1.35 -13.08
C ALA A 60 -6.09 0.28 -12.50
N ASN A 61 -5.76 -0.18 -11.30
CA ASN A 61 -6.58 -1.11 -10.54
C ASN A 61 -6.98 -0.45 -9.22
N LEU A 62 -8.28 -0.23 -9.05
CA LEU A 62 -8.82 0.46 -7.88
C LEU A 62 -8.69 -0.37 -6.58
N SER A 63 -8.79 -1.70 -6.69
CA SER A 63 -8.72 -2.61 -5.54
C SER A 63 -7.33 -2.62 -4.94
N THR A 64 -6.30 -2.69 -5.79
CA THR A 64 -4.89 -2.71 -5.37
C THR A 64 -4.25 -1.33 -5.31
N LYS A 65 -4.96 -0.28 -5.74
CA LYS A 65 -4.45 1.09 -5.91
C LYS A 65 -3.16 1.16 -6.75
N ARG A 66 -2.97 0.18 -7.64
CA ARG A 66 -1.79 0.09 -8.52
C ARG A 66 -2.09 0.65 -9.89
N VAL A 67 -1.06 1.19 -10.53
CA VAL A 67 -1.09 1.63 -11.91
C VAL A 67 0.12 1.04 -12.61
N ALA A 68 -0.13 0.28 -13.67
CA ALA A 68 0.90 -0.22 -14.55
C ALA A 68 0.96 0.69 -15.78
N VAL A 69 2.13 1.23 -16.07
CA VAL A 69 2.36 2.09 -17.25
C VAL A 69 3.55 1.58 -18.05
N ARG A 70 3.41 1.57 -19.37
CA ARG A 70 4.46 1.27 -20.34
C ARG A 70 4.61 2.41 -21.33
N TRP A 71 5.84 2.82 -21.60
CA TRP A 71 6.14 3.94 -22.46
C TRP A 71 7.48 3.75 -23.20
N ASP A 72 7.67 4.51 -24.28
CA ASP A 72 8.93 4.57 -25.01
C ASP A 72 9.95 5.42 -24.23
N PRO A 73 11.04 4.84 -23.70
CA PRO A 73 12.03 5.56 -22.92
C PRO A 73 12.82 6.60 -23.74
N ALA A 74 12.79 6.52 -25.08
CA ALA A 74 13.42 7.53 -25.94
C ALA A 74 12.58 8.82 -26.03
N ARG A 75 11.29 8.77 -25.68
CA ARG A 75 10.34 9.89 -25.82
C ARG A 75 9.90 10.47 -24.48
N LEU A 76 9.95 9.68 -23.41
CA LEU A 76 9.39 10.06 -22.12
C LEU A 76 10.24 9.49 -20.97
N GLU A 77 10.55 10.31 -19.98
CA GLU A 77 11.25 9.91 -18.76
C GLU A 77 10.28 9.46 -17.66
N ALA A 78 10.72 8.59 -16.75
CA ALA A 78 9.92 8.12 -15.62
C ALA A 78 9.46 9.27 -14.71
N SER A 79 10.31 10.30 -14.56
CA SER A 79 10.00 11.53 -13.80
C SER A 79 8.78 12.28 -14.35
N ALA A 80 8.56 12.24 -15.67
CA ALA A 80 7.42 12.89 -16.33
C ALA A 80 6.11 12.13 -16.07
N VAL A 81 6.17 10.79 -16.03
CA VAL A 81 5.04 9.93 -15.67
C VAL A 81 4.54 10.22 -14.25
N ILE A 82 5.46 10.35 -13.28
CA ILE A 82 5.10 10.67 -11.88
C ILE A 82 4.55 12.09 -11.76
N ARG A 83 5.15 13.07 -12.47
CA ARG A 83 4.66 14.45 -12.50
C ARG A 83 3.24 14.56 -13.06
N ALA A 84 2.93 13.87 -14.16
CA ALA A 84 1.59 13.87 -14.73
C ALA A 84 0.52 13.37 -13.74
N LEU A 85 0.85 12.38 -12.90
CA LEU A 85 -0.03 11.93 -11.84
C LEU A 85 -0.14 12.96 -10.71
N ALA A 86 0.98 13.58 -10.31
CA ALA A 86 0.97 14.63 -9.30
C ALA A 86 0.10 15.83 -9.71
N ASP A 87 0.19 16.26 -10.98
CA ASP A 87 -0.58 17.37 -11.55
C ASP A 87 -2.10 17.10 -11.56
N THR A 88 -2.49 15.82 -11.61
CA THR A 88 -3.91 15.44 -11.49
C THR A 88 -4.41 15.32 -10.06
N GLY A 89 -3.53 15.56 -9.08
CA GLY A 89 -3.80 15.52 -7.64
C GLY A 89 -3.50 14.16 -6.99
N PHE A 90 -2.85 13.25 -7.71
CA PHE A 90 -2.56 11.90 -7.26
C PHE A 90 -1.06 11.73 -7.01
N ALA A 91 -0.68 11.66 -5.74
CA ALA A 91 0.68 11.26 -5.38
C ALA A 91 0.90 9.80 -5.78
N ALA A 92 1.91 9.57 -6.63
CA ALA A 92 2.34 8.26 -7.10
C ALA A 92 3.75 7.97 -6.59
N VAL A 93 3.98 6.72 -6.19
CA VAL A 93 5.32 6.23 -5.81
C VAL A 93 5.61 4.95 -6.58
N PRO A 94 6.88 4.69 -6.98
CA PRO A 94 7.27 3.40 -7.52
C PRO A 94 6.81 2.25 -6.62
N PHE A 95 6.26 1.22 -7.25
CA PHE A 95 5.85 0.00 -6.57
C PHE A 95 7.09 -0.76 -6.13
N ASP A 96 7.41 -0.64 -4.84
CA ASP A 96 8.36 -1.51 -4.13
C ASP A 96 7.59 -2.21 -2.99
N PRO A 97 7.51 -3.55 -2.98
CA PRO A 97 6.91 -4.32 -1.90
C PRO A 97 7.43 -3.91 -0.50
N LYS A 98 8.71 -3.53 -0.40
CA LYS A 98 9.32 -3.09 0.88
C LYS A 98 8.82 -1.72 1.32
N LEU A 99 8.47 -0.83 0.38
CA LEU A 99 7.95 0.51 0.72
C LEU A 99 6.49 0.47 1.19
N ILE A 100 5.67 -0.44 0.66
CA ILE A 100 4.25 -0.53 1.01
C ILE A 100 4.07 -0.90 2.47
N GLY A 101 4.81 -1.91 2.96
CA GLY A 101 4.76 -2.30 4.38
C GLY A 101 4.98 -1.09 5.29
N THR A 102 5.94 -0.22 4.96
CA THR A 102 6.24 0.97 5.79
C THR A 102 5.19 2.08 5.74
N LEU A 103 4.46 2.23 4.62
CA LEU A 103 3.42 3.25 4.46
C LEU A 103 2.10 2.80 5.09
N ASP A 104 1.69 1.55 4.86
CA ASP A 104 0.50 0.95 5.46
C ASP A 104 0.64 0.84 6.98
N ASP A 105 1.84 0.59 7.50
CA ASP A 105 2.13 0.57 8.94
C ASP A 105 1.91 1.94 9.60
N ARG A 106 2.38 3.02 8.95
CA ARG A 106 2.22 4.38 9.49
C ARG A 106 0.76 4.82 9.45
N GLU A 107 0.05 4.56 8.36
CA GLU A 107 -1.37 4.86 8.23
C GLU A 107 -2.20 4.05 9.25
N SER A 108 -1.96 2.74 9.34
CA SER A 108 -2.59 1.86 10.33
C SER A 108 -2.36 2.33 11.76
N ARG A 109 -1.12 2.70 12.11
CA ARG A 109 -0.80 3.20 13.46
C ARG A 109 -1.47 4.54 13.76
N SER A 110 -1.60 5.41 12.77
CA SER A 110 -2.34 6.67 12.93
C SER A 110 -3.84 6.42 13.13
N LEU A 111 -4.43 5.52 12.34
CA LEU A 111 -5.84 5.13 12.47
C LEU A 111 -6.11 4.46 13.81
N LEU A 112 -5.21 3.59 14.29
CA LEU A 112 -5.34 2.92 15.59
C LEU A 112 -5.29 3.91 16.76
N LYS A 113 -4.43 4.93 16.69
CA LYS A 113 -4.42 6.03 17.68
C LYS A 113 -5.71 6.84 17.64
N ALA A 114 -6.17 7.23 16.44
CA ALA A 114 -7.42 7.97 16.28
C ALA A 114 -8.63 7.16 16.77
N LEU A 115 -8.65 5.85 16.48
CA LEU A 115 -9.65 4.90 16.93
C LEU A 115 -9.66 4.78 18.46
N GLY A 116 -8.50 4.69 19.10
CA GLY A 116 -8.39 4.66 20.56
C GLY A 116 -8.94 5.94 21.21
N VAL A 117 -8.59 7.11 20.67
CA VAL A 117 -9.11 8.40 21.16
C VAL A 117 -10.62 8.50 20.95
N ALA A 118 -11.13 8.12 19.77
CA ALA A 118 -12.55 8.13 19.48
C ALA A 118 -13.33 7.16 20.36
N GLY A 119 -12.81 5.96 20.60
CA GLY A 119 -13.44 4.95 21.46
C GLY A 119 -13.47 5.38 22.92
N PHE A 120 -12.37 5.94 23.43
CA PHE A 120 -12.32 6.51 24.77
C PHE A 120 -13.33 7.64 24.93
N ALA A 121 -13.38 8.58 23.99
CA ALA A 121 -14.32 9.69 24.03
C ALA A 121 -15.77 9.20 23.88
N ALA A 122 -16.05 8.25 22.98
CA ALA A 122 -17.38 7.69 22.77
C ALA A 122 -17.91 7.05 24.06
N ALA A 123 -17.09 6.23 24.73
CA ALA A 123 -17.47 5.57 25.97
C ALA A 123 -17.79 6.57 27.09
N ASN A 124 -16.92 7.57 27.29
CA ASN A 124 -17.11 8.56 28.35
C ASN A 124 -18.28 9.52 28.06
N VAL A 125 -18.40 10.03 26.84
CA VAL A 125 -19.49 10.92 26.46
C VAL A 125 -20.83 10.17 26.47
N MET A 126 -20.86 8.90 26.07
CA MET A 126 -22.07 8.08 26.18
C MET A 126 -22.51 7.90 27.64
N LEU A 127 -21.59 7.65 28.58
CA LEU A 127 -21.92 7.51 30.00
C LEU A 127 -22.57 8.80 30.55
N VAL A 128 -22.01 9.95 30.18
CA VAL A 128 -22.58 11.26 30.56
C VAL A 128 -23.92 11.52 29.86
N SER A 129 -24.02 11.24 28.56
CA SER A 129 -25.24 11.44 27.75
C SER A 129 -26.40 10.60 28.27
N VAL A 130 -26.15 9.32 28.61
CA VAL A 130 -27.15 8.42 29.20
C VAL A 130 -27.66 8.96 30.53
N SER A 131 -26.77 9.51 31.37
CA SER A 131 -27.14 10.10 32.65
C SER A 131 -28.03 11.35 32.47
N VAL A 132 -27.78 12.16 31.44
CA VAL A 132 -28.65 13.28 31.07
C VAL A 132 -30.01 12.80 30.56
N TRP A 133 -30.04 11.80 29.69
CA TRP A 133 -31.26 11.21 29.15
C TRP A 133 -32.13 10.54 30.23
N SER A 134 -31.53 9.80 31.16
CA SER A 134 -32.27 9.18 32.28
C SER A 134 -32.69 10.21 33.33
N GLY A 135 -31.85 11.23 33.58
CA GLY A 135 -32.12 12.32 34.51
C GLY A 135 -33.23 13.27 34.05
N LEU A 136 -33.46 13.38 32.74
CA LEU A 136 -34.59 14.10 32.16
C LEU A 136 -35.95 13.50 32.56
N VAL A 137 -36.01 12.23 32.97
CA VAL A 137 -37.22 11.56 33.47
C VAL A 137 -37.40 11.75 34.99
N SER A 138 -36.36 12.20 35.71
CA SER A 138 -36.30 12.23 37.18
C SER A 138 -36.04 13.62 37.78
N ASP A 139 -36.56 14.68 37.14
CA ASP A 139 -36.49 16.09 37.58
C ASP A 139 -35.05 16.61 37.83
N MET A 140 -34.16 16.44 36.85
CA MET A 140 -32.82 17.02 36.93
C MET A 140 -32.85 18.55 36.72
N ASP A 141 -32.26 19.27 37.68
CA ASP A 141 -32.14 20.73 37.64
C ASP A 141 -31.35 21.22 36.40
N GLU A 142 -31.74 22.40 35.91
CA GLU A 142 -31.21 22.96 34.66
C GLU A 142 -29.71 23.22 34.73
N THR A 143 -29.19 23.58 35.92
CA THR A 143 -27.77 23.83 36.14
C THR A 143 -26.94 22.55 36.05
N THR A 144 -27.45 21.46 36.61
CA THR A 144 -26.80 20.15 36.60
C THR A 144 -26.76 19.58 35.19
N ARG A 145 -27.87 19.73 34.44
CA ARG A 145 -27.92 19.37 33.02
C ARG A 145 -26.86 20.14 32.22
N SER A 146 -26.81 21.46 32.37
CA SER A 146 -25.85 22.32 31.67
C SER A 146 -24.42 21.89 31.92
N PHE A 147 -24.09 21.58 33.18
CA PHE A 147 -22.78 21.08 33.58
C PHE A 147 -22.40 19.79 32.81
N PHE A 148 -23.30 18.80 32.75
CA PHE A 148 -23.05 17.57 32.00
C PHE A 148 -22.88 17.80 30.48
N HIS A 149 -23.62 18.74 29.89
CA HIS A 149 -23.42 19.11 28.48
C HIS A 149 -22.03 19.74 28.25
N TRP A 150 -21.58 20.62 29.14
CA TRP A 150 -20.25 21.22 29.06
C TRP A 150 -19.13 20.20 29.26
N VAL A 151 -19.29 19.26 30.20
CA VAL A 151 -18.36 18.13 30.37
C VAL A 151 -18.31 17.27 29.10
N SER A 152 -19.47 16.98 28.50
CA SER A 152 -19.53 16.25 27.23
C SER A 152 -18.83 17.00 26.10
N ALA A 153 -19.04 18.32 25.98
CA ALA A 153 -18.38 19.16 25.00
C ALA A 153 -16.85 19.17 25.17
N LEU A 154 -16.37 19.28 26.42
CA LEU A 154 -14.95 19.29 26.75
C LEU A 154 -14.23 18.01 26.32
N ILE A 155 -14.91 16.86 26.38
CA ILE A 155 -14.36 15.57 25.94
C ILE A 155 -14.53 15.41 24.42
N ALA A 156 -15.71 15.72 23.88
CA ALA A 156 -16.07 15.45 22.50
C ALA A 156 -15.31 16.33 21.50
N LEU A 157 -15.21 17.64 21.74
CA LEU A 157 -14.57 18.58 20.82
C LEU A 157 -13.11 18.22 20.48
N PRO A 158 -12.19 18.01 21.45
CA PRO A 158 -10.82 17.63 21.13
C PRO A 158 -10.76 16.24 20.49
N ALA A 159 -11.60 15.30 20.92
CA ALA A 159 -11.66 13.97 20.33
C ALA A 159 -12.09 14.00 18.85
N ILE A 160 -13.13 14.76 18.52
CA ILE A 160 -13.61 14.96 17.14
C ILE A 160 -12.54 15.67 16.31
N ALA A 161 -11.91 16.72 16.85
CA ALA A 161 -10.87 17.45 16.15
C ALA A 161 -9.65 16.59 15.82
N TYR A 162 -9.26 15.68 16.72
CA TYR A 162 -8.13 14.77 16.54
C TYR A 162 -8.49 13.55 15.69
N ALA A 163 -9.52 12.79 16.09
CA ALA A 163 -9.91 11.54 15.45
C ALA A 163 -10.58 11.75 14.09
N GLY A 164 -11.22 12.90 13.88
CA GLY A 164 -11.82 13.29 12.60
C GLY A 164 -10.83 13.75 11.53
N GLN A 165 -9.55 14.00 11.88
CA GLN A 165 -8.52 14.47 10.92
C GLN A 165 -8.46 13.68 9.60
N PRO A 166 -8.52 12.33 9.57
CA PRO A 166 -8.46 11.58 8.31
C PRO A 166 -9.61 11.92 7.36
N PHE A 167 -10.82 12.10 7.89
CA PHE A 167 -12.01 12.44 7.11
C PHE A 167 -11.98 13.91 6.67
N PHE A 168 -11.64 14.83 7.57
CA PHE A 168 -11.59 16.27 7.25
C PHE A 168 -10.53 16.59 6.20
N ARG A 169 -9.33 16.00 6.31
CA ARG A 169 -8.26 16.20 5.33
C ARG A 169 -8.63 15.62 3.96
N SER A 170 -9.27 14.46 3.93
CA SER A 170 -9.73 13.82 2.70
C SER A 170 -10.85 14.63 2.02
N ALA A 171 -11.85 15.06 2.78
CA ALA A 171 -12.94 15.89 2.31
C ALA A 171 -12.43 17.24 1.74
N LEU A 172 -11.50 17.89 2.43
CA LEU A 172 -10.92 19.16 1.97
C LEU A 172 -10.16 18.99 0.65
N LYS A 173 -9.39 17.89 0.51
CA LYS A 173 -8.71 17.58 -0.76
C LYS A 173 -9.69 17.33 -1.90
N ALA A 174 -10.76 16.56 -1.66
CA ALA A 174 -11.79 16.29 -2.67
C ALA A 174 -12.49 17.58 -3.12
N LEU A 175 -12.92 18.42 -2.17
CA LEU A 175 -13.57 19.69 -2.46
C LEU A 175 -12.65 20.66 -3.23
N ARG A 176 -11.38 20.77 -2.84
CA ARG A 176 -10.37 21.57 -3.58
C ARG A 176 -10.18 21.06 -5.00
N ALA A 177 -10.26 19.74 -5.20
CA ALA A 177 -10.20 19.10 -6.51
C ALA A 177 -11.54 19.14 -7.28
N LYS A 178 -12.56 19.87 -6.78
CA LYS A 178 -13.91 19.94 -7.33
C LYS A 178 -14.55 18.55 -7.55
N SER A 179 -14.26 17.61 -6.66
CA SER A 179 -14.82 16.25 -6.67
C SER A 179 -15.50 15.92 -5.34
N MET A 180 -16.34 14.87 -5.35
CA MET A 180 -16.97 14.33 -4.14
C MET A 180 -16.47 12.92 -3.87
N ASN A 181 -16.22 12.62 -2.60
CA ASN A 181 -15.90 11.27 -2.11
C ASN A 181 -16.75 10.95 -0.87
N MET A 182 -16.67 9.71 -0.38
CA MET A 182 -17.43 9.25 0.80
C MET A 182 -17.11 10.07 2.07
N ASP A 183 -15.91 10.64 2.16
CA ASP A 183 -15.48 11.41 3.33
C ASP A 183 -16.13 12.81 3.38
N VAL A 184 -16.60 13.36 2.24
CA VAL A 184 -17.25 14.68 2.19
C VAL A 184 -18.57 14.71 2.97
N PRO A 185 -19.55 13.81 2.73
CA PRO A 185 -20.76 13.74 3.55
C PRO A 185 -20.48 13.50 5.03
N ILE A 186 -19.51 12.63 5.35
CA ILE A 186 -19.12 12.32 6.73
C ILE A 186 -18.59 13.57 7.44
N ALA A 187 -17.63 14.26 6.82
CA ALA A 187 -17.06 15.48 7.35
C ALA A 187 -18.13 16.55 7.59
N LEU A 188 -19.02 16.74 6.62
CA LEU A 188 -20.13 17.69 6.72
C LEU A 188 -21.06 17.34 7.88
N ALA A 189 -21.48 16.08 7.99
CA ALA A 189 -22.38 15.63 9.06
C ALA A 189 -21.77 15.85 10.44
N VAL A 190 -20.51 15.46 10.64
CA VAL A 190 -19.79 15.63 11.92
C VAL A 190 -19.62 17.11 12.26
N ILE A 191 -19.23 17.96 11.31
CA ILE A 191 -19.07 19.40 11.55
C ILE A 191 -20.41 20.03 11.93
N LEU A 192 -21.48 19.75 11.17
CA LEU A 192 -22.80 20.31 11.43
C LEU A 192 -23.34 19.84 12.79
N ALA A 193 -23.29 18.54 13.07
CA ALA A 193 -23.79 17.98 14.33
C ALA A 193 -23.01 18.51 15.55
N THR A 194 -21.69 18.65 15.43
CA THR A 194 -20.83 19.19 16.49
C THR A 194 -21.09 20.68 16.72
N THR A 195 -21.25 21.45 15.64
CA THR A 195 -21.52 22.90 15.73
C THR A 195 -22.92 23.15 16.32
N MET A 196 -23.92 22.40 15.86
CA MET A 196 -25.28 22.46 16.41
C MET A 196 -25.28 22.10 17.89
N SER A 197 -24.58 21.02 18.27
CA SER A 197 -24.44 20.59 19.67
C SER A 197 -23.79 21.68 20.54
N LEU A 198 -22.76 22.34 20.03
CA LEU A 198 -22.08 23.43 20.74
C LEU A 198 -23.01 24.65 20.96
N VAL A 199 -23.74 25.06 19.93
CA VAL A 199 -24.74 26.14 20.04
C VAL A 199 -25.84 25.76 21.04
N GLN A 200 -26.33 24.53 20.99
CA GLN A 200 -27.34 24.01 21.91
C GLN A 200 -26.84 24.00 23.36
N THR A 201 -25.58 23.66 23.60
CA THR A 201 -24.96 23.76 24.94
C THR A 201 -24.90 25.21 25.42
N MET A 202 -24.58 26.18 24.55
CA MET A 202 -24.53 27.60 24.92
C MET A 202 -25.91 28.18 25.26
N VAL A 203 -26.96 27.76 24.55
CA VAL A 203 -28.35 28.19 24.77
C VAL A 203 -29.06 27.34 25.84
N ASN A 204 -28.32 26.45 26.50
CA ASN A 204 -28.82 25.54 27.53
C ASN A 204 -30.01 24.67 27.09
N ALA A 205 -30.00 24.20 25.84
CA ALA A 205 -31.05 23.39 25.26
C ALA A 205 -31.21 22.04 25.99
N ARG A 206 -32.37 21.39 25.81
CA ARG A 206 -32.68 20.09 26.43
C ARG A 206 -31.89 18.91 25.84
N HIS A 207 -31.47 19.02 24.59
CA HIS A 207 -30.84 17.92 23.85
C HIS A 207 -29.58 18.42 23.13
N VAL A 208 -28.55 17.59 23.13
CA VAL A 208 -27.24 17.82 22.51
C VAL A 208 -26.74 16.48 21.98
N TYR A 209 -25.99 16.48 20.87
CA TYR A 209 -25.67 15.28 20.08
C TYR A 209 -24.16 15.04 19.93
N PHE A 210 -23.37 15.40 20.95
CA PHE A 210 -21.93 15.14 20.96
C PHE A 210 -21.62 13.65 20.94
N ASP A 211 -22.40 12.84 21.65
CA ASP A 211 -22.33 11.38 21.67
C ASP A 211 -22.50 10.77 20.28
N ALA A 212 -23.50 11.21 19.52
CA ALA A 212 -23.76 10.74 18.16
C ALA A 212 -22.56 11.03 17.23
N SER A 213 -21.99 12.24 17.33
CA SER A 213 -20.86 12.66 16.50
C SER A 213 -19.59 11.85 16.78
N VAL A 214 -19.27 11.65 18.06
CA VAL A 214 -18.08 10.88 18.48
C VAL A 214 -18.25 9.39 18.16
N THR A 215 -19.44 8.84 18.42
CA THR A 215 -19.75 7.42 18.17
C THR A 215 -19.74 7.10 16.68
N LEU A 216 -20.27 8.00 15.84
CA LEU A 216 -20.19 7.88 14.38
C LEU A 216 -18.73 7.83 13.92
N LEU A 217 -17.88 8.74 14.39
CA LEU A 217 -16.45 8.72 14.07
C LEU A 217 -15.78 7.43 14.53
N PHE A 218 -16.11 6.93 15.72
CA PHE A 218 -15.57 5.68 16.24
C PHE A 218 -15.88 4.51 15.32
N PHE A 219 -17.15 4.30 14.92
CA PHE A 219 -17.52 3.21 14.02
C PHE A 219 -16.89 3.35 12.63
N LEU A 220 -16.84 4.56 12.08
CA LEU A 220 -16.22 4.79 10.78
C LEU A 220 -14.70 4.53 10.81
N LEU A 221 -14.03 4.85 11.92
CA LEU A 221 -12.61 4.54 12.10
C LEU A 221 -12.35 3.03 12.22
N ILE A 222 -13.24 2.28 12.87
CA ILE A 222 -13.17 0.80 12.86
C ILE A 222 -13.23 0.29 11.42
N GLY A 223 -14.24 0.71 10.66
CA GLY A 223 -14.40 0.30 9.27
C GLY A 223 -13.18 0.63 8.42
N ARG A 224 -12.63 1.85 8.56
CA ARG A 224 -11.44 2.29 7.83
C ARG A 224 -10.18 1.51 8.22
N TYR A 225 -10.01 1.22 9.51
CA TYR A 225 -8.89 0.41 9.99
C TYR A 225 -8.96 -1.04 9.47
N LEU A 226 -10.16 -1.63 9.46
CA LEU A 226 -10.39 -2.96 8.91
C LEU A 226 -10.19 -2.99 7.38
N ASP A 227 -10.61 -1.95 6.65
CA ASP A 227 -10.38 -1.84 5.19
C ASP A 227 -8.88 -1.82 4.87
N VAL A 228 -8.07 -1.06 5.61
CA VAL A 228 -6.61 -1.02 5.44
C VAL A 228 -6.00 -2.40 5.74
N GLN A 229 -6.36 -3.03 6.85
CA GLN A 229 -5.84 -4.37 7.18
C GLN A 229 -6.24 -5.44 6.15
N ALA A 230 -7.48 -5.44 5.68
CA ALA A 230 -7.97 -6.39 4.68
C ALA A 230 -7.18 -6.27 3.38
N ARG A 231 -6.90 -5.03 2.94
CA ARG A 231 -6.08 -4.74 1.76
C ARG A 231 -4.63 -5.16 1.95
N ALA A 232 -4.03 -4.84 3.09
CA ALA A 232 -2.64 -5.21 3.41
C ALA A 232 -2.47 -6.74 3.40
N LYS A 233 -3.41 -7.48 4.00
CA LYS A 233 -3.41 -8.95 4.01
C LYS A 233 -3.58 -9.54 2.60
N ALA A 234 -4.46 -8.96 1.78
CA ALA A 234 -4.64 -9.38 0.39
C ALA A 234 -3.37 -9.15 -0.45
N CYS A 235 -2.66 -8.03 -0.24
CA CYS A 235 -1.40 -7.74 -0.93
C CYS A 235 -0.26 -8.66 -0.45
N SER A 236 -0.12 -8.86 0.86
CA SER A 236 0.91 -9.73 1.44
C SER A 236 0.79 -11.19 0.97
N ALA A 237 -0.44 -11.71 0.81
CA ALA A 237 -0.65 -13.05 0.27
C ALA A 237 -0.19 -13.17 -1.19
N ALA A 238 -0.40 -12.13 -2.00
CA ALA A 238 0.12 -12.08 -3.37
C ALA A 238 1.64 -11.88 -3.41
N GLU A 239 2.22 -11.15 -2.46
CA GLU A 239 3.66 -10.92 -2.33
C GLU A 239 4.43 -12.16 -1.89
N ASN A 240 3.88 -12.98 -0.99
CA ASN A 240 4.51 -14.25 -0.61
C ASN A 240 4.66 -15.20 -1.81
N LEU A 241 3.77 -15.10 -2.80
CA LEU A 241 3.89 -15.86 -4.05
C LEU A 241 4.99 -15.32 -4.97
N LEU A 242 5.21 -13.99 -4.97
CA LEU A 242 6.28 -13.34 -5.74
C LEU A 242 7.66 -13.47 -5.07
N GLY A 243 7.71 -13.45 -3.73
CA GLY A 243 8.92 -13.62 -2.92
C GLY A 243 9.45 -15.06 -2.88
N LEU A 244 8.71 -16.01 -3.45
CA LEU A 244 9.18 -17.38 -3.69
C LEU A 244 10.10 -17.48 -4.92
N ARG A 245 10.21 -16.42 -5.76
CA ARG A 245 11.27 -16.32 -6.77
C ARG A 245 12.58 -15.93 -6.10
N ALA A 246 13.66 -16.68 -6.38
CA ALA A 246 14.99 -16.32 -5.92
C ALA A 246 15.32 -14.90 -6.42
N THR A 247 15.53 -13.95 -5.51
CA THR A 247 15.77 -12.55 -5.89
C THR A 247 17.25 -12.28 -6.22
N ALA A 248 18.15 -13.15 -5.76
CA ALA A 248 19.58 -13.06 -5.99
C ALA A 248 20.21 -14.42 -6.22
N ALA A 249 21.15 -14.48 -7.15
CA ALA A 249 21.96 -15.65 -7.48
C ALA A 249 23.43 -15.40 -7.12
N THR A 250 24.17 -16.45 -6.77
CA THR A 250 25.60 -16.36 -6.52
C THR A 250 26.36 -16.72 -7.79
N LEU A 251 26.79 -15.71 -8.54
CA LEU A 251 27.62 -15.88 -9.74
C LEU A 251 29.05 -16.29 -9.35
N ILE A 252 29.59 -17.30 -10.02
CA ILE A 252 31.01 -17.62 -10.00
C ILE A 252 31.66 -16.87 -11.16
N ALA A 253 32.42 -15.84 -10.84
CA ALA A 253 33.14 -15.05 -11.82
C ALA A 253 34.30 -15.84 -12.46
N PRO A 254 34.83 -15.41 -13.62
CA PRO A 254 35.91 -16.12 -14.31
C PRO A 254 37.20 -16.27 -13.50
N ASP A 255 37.40 -15.39 -12.51
CA ASP A 255 38.52 -15.38 -11.57
C ASP A 255 38.32 -16.34 -10.37
N GLY A 256 37.20 -17.05 -10.32
CA GLY A 256 36.84 -17.97 -9.24
C GLY A 256 36.22 -17.28 -8.01
N THR A 257 36.01 -15.97 -8.04
CA THR A 257 35.34 -15.25 -6.95
C THR A 257 33.83 -15.42 -7.03
N HIS A 258 33.17 -15.33 -5.87
CA HIS A 258 31.71 -15.42 -5.77
C HIS A 258 31.12 -14.01 -5.65
N LYS A 259 30.18 -13.67 -6.52
CA LYS A 259 29.49 -12.37 -6.51
C LYS A 259 27.98 -12.58 -6.51
N SER A 260 27.27 -11.91 -5.60
CA SER A 260 25.81 -11.89 -5.62
C SER A 260 25.32 -10.95 -6.73
N ILE A 261 24.45 -11.46 -7.61
CA ILE A 261 23.80 -10.69 -8.68
C ILE A 261 22.29 -10.91 -8.62
N ALA A 262 21.51 -9.93 -9.09
CA ALA A 262 20.06 -10.12 -9.26
C ALA A 262 19.80 -11.19 -10.33
N VAL A 263 18.79 -12.04 -10.11
CA VAL A 263 18.41 -13.11 -11.05
C VAL A 263 18.06 -12.56 -12.44
N GLU A 264 17.45 -11.38 -12.48
CA GLU A 264 17.11 -10.65 -13.71
C GLU A 264 18.34 -10.30 -14.57
N ASN A 265 19.54 -10.25 -13.97
CA ASN A 265 20.81 -9.96 -14.67
C ASN A 265 21.58 -11.24 -15.06
N LEU A 266 20.99 -12.43 -14.88
CA LEU A 266 21.61 -13.67 -15.31
C LEU A 266 21.52 -13.81 -16.83
N GLU A 267 22.66 -14.02 -17.47
CA GLU A 267 22.73 -14.30 -18.90
C GLU A 267 23.09 -15.77 -19.17
N PRO A 268 22.62 -16.34 -20.30
CA PRO A 268 23.02 -17.67 -20.72
C PRO A 268 24.55 -17.81 -20.76
N GLY A 269 25.06 -18.93 -20.23
CA GLY A 269 26.49 -19.22 -20.13
C GLY A 269 27.13 -18.82 -18.79
N MET A 270 26.47 -17.99 -17.97
CA MET A 270 26.93 -17.67 -16.63
C MET A 270 26.91 -18.90 -15.70
N LYS A 271 27.89 -18.98 -14.78
CA LYS A 271 27.99 -20.05 -13.79
C LYS A 271 27.47 -19.59 -12.45
N VAL A 272 26.51 -20.31 -11.88
CA VAL A 272 25.87 -19.96 -10.62
C VAL A 272 26.07 -21.06 -9.60
N LEU A 273 26.45 -20.69 -8.39
CA LEU A 273 26.47 -21.58 -7.23
C LEU A 273 25.09 -21.59 -6.56
N VAL A 274 24.51 -22.78 -6.42
CA VAL A 274 23.26 -23.02 -5.71
C VAL A 274 23.57 -23.89 -4.49
N VAL A 275 23.47 -23.30 -3.31
CA VAL A 275 23.72 -24.02 -2.04
C VAL A 275 22.54 -24.92 -1.64
N ALA A 276 22.76 -25.79 -0.66
CA ALA A 276 21.69 -26.56 -0.01
C ALA A 276 20.59 -25.63 0.51
N GLY A 277 19.33 -25.97 0.27
CA GLY A 277 18.16 -25.19 0.68
C GLY A 277 17.89 -23.95 -0.17
N ALA A 278 18.69 -23.67 -1.20
CA ALA A 278 18.44 -22.57 -2.14
C ALA A 278 17.63 -23.04 -3.35
N ARG A 279 16.78 -22.15 -3.86
CA ARG A 279 16.08 -22.37 -5.13
C ARG A 279 17.01 -22.11 -6.31
N ILE A 280 16.79 -22.86 -7.37
CA ILE A 280 17.48 -22.67 -8.64
C ILE A 280 16.98 -21.37 -9.29
N PRO A 281 17.87 -20.39 -9.54
CA PRO A 281 17.45 -19.05 -9.96
C PRO A 281 17.06 -18.96 -11.44
N ALA A 282 17.56 -19.84 -12.30
CA ALA A 282 17.27 -19.85 -13.73
C ALA A 282 17.41 -21.28 -14.29
N ASP A 283 16.76 -21.55 -15.42
CA ASP A 283 16.94 -22.81 -16.14
C ASP A 283 18.40 -22.98 -16.53
N GLY A 284 18.92 -24.20 -16.36
CA GLY A 284 20.34 -24.46 -16.53
C GLY A 284 20.70 -25.93 -16.62
N GLU A 285 22.00 -26.17 -16.74
CA GLU A 285 22.60 -27.51 -16.73
C GLU A 285 23.62 -27.60 -15.59
N ILE A 286 23.61 -28.69 -14.83
CA ILE A 286 24.56 -28.91 -13.73
C ILE A 286 25.95 -29.18 -14.32
N LEU A 287 26.92 -28.35 -13.95
CA LEU A 287 28.33 -28.56 -14.29
C LEU A 287 29.03 -29.46 -13.28
N THR A 288 28.80 -29.22 -11.99
CA THR A 288 29.47 -29.96 -10.91
C THR A 288 28.55 -30.12 -9.71
N GLY A 289 28.67 -31.26 -9.04
CA GLY A 289 27.89 -31.62 -7.86
C GLY A 289 26.86 -32.71 -8.16
N THR A 290 26.45 -33.38 -7.10
CA THR A 290 25.36 -34.37 -7.09
C THR A 290 24.45 -34.02 -5.92
N SER A 291 23.16 -33.89 -6.16
CA SER A 291 22.20 -33.50 -5.13
C SER A 291 20.82 -34.06 -5.41
N GLU A 292 19.89 -33.80 -4.50
CA GLU A 292 18.47 -34.06 -4.66
C GLU A 292 17.75 -32.72 -4.84
N ILE A 293 16.86 -32.65 -5.82
CA ILE A 293 16.09 -31.46 -6.12
C ILE A 293 14.60 -31.77 -5.93
N ASP A 294 13.91 -30.90 -5.21
CA ASP A 294 12.46 -30.90 -5.14
C ASP A 294 11.88 -30.22 -6.40
N THR A 295 11.28 -31.04 -7.25
CA THR A 295 10.59 -30.63 -8.48
C THR A 295 9.09 -30.48 -8.31
N SER A 296 8.53 -30.64 -7.09
CA SER A 296 7.08 -30.62 -6.83
C SER A 296 6.38 -29.37 -7.36
N LEU A 297 7.09 -28.24 -7.42
CA LEU A 297 6.57 -26.98 -7.94
C LEU A 297 6.36 -26.99 -9.46
N VAL A 298 7.14 -27.79 -10.19
CA VAL A 298 7.09 -27.89 -11.66
C VAL A 298 6.32 -29.13 -12.10
N THR A 299 6.61 -30.29 -11.50
CA THR A 299 6.06 -31.58 -11.94
C THR A 299 4.87 -32.04 -11.10
N GLY A 300 4.66 -31.47 -9.92
CA GLY A 300 3.64 -31.92 -8.96
C GLY A 300 4.02 -33.18 -8.18
N GLU A 301 5.20 -33.77 -8.45
CA GLU A 301 5.68 -34.98 -7.77
C GLU A 301 6.35 -34.64 -6.44
N SER A 302 5.98 -35.35 -5.36
CA SER A 302 6.48 -35.10 -4.00
C SER A 302 7.83 -35.75 -3.70
N VAL A 303 8.30 -36.67 -4.56
CA VAL A 303 9.57 -37.39 -4.37
C VAL A 303 10.69 -36.59 -5.01
N PRO A 304 11.75 -36.19 -4.27
CA PRO A 304 12.88 -35.47 -4.83
C PRO A 304 13.60 -36.26 -5.93
N GLU A 305 14.00 -35.56 -6.99
CA GLU A 305 14.76 -36.14 -8.10
C GLU A 305 16.26 -36.08 -7.81
N GLN A 306 16.97 -37.20 -8.00
CA GLN A 306 18.43 -37.22 -7.92
C GLN A 306 19.05 -36.67 -9.21
N VAL A 307 19.88 -35.64 -9.05
CA VAL A 307 20.54 -34.95 -10.15
C VAL A 307 22.06 -35.00 -10.02
N LYS A 308 22.74 -35.00 -11.16
CA LYS A 308 24.20 -35.03 -11.27
C LYS A 308 24.67 -34.11 -12.39
N ALA A 309 25.99 -33.95 -12.52
CA ALA A 309 26.58 -33.22 -13.64
C ALA A 309 26.04 -33.72 -14.99
N GLY A 310 25.62 -32.79 -15.85
CA GLY A 310 24.98 -33.03 -17.14
C GLY A 310 23.44 -33.06 -17.10
N THR A 311 22.81 -33.08 -15.92
CA THR A 311 21.34 -33.02 -15.80
C THR A 311 20.85 -31.58 -15.99
N SER A 312 19.77 -31.41 -16.75
CA SER A 312 19.07 -30.12 -16.88
C SER A 312 18.20 -29.85 -15.66
N VAL A 313 18.18 -28.60 -15.20
CA VAL A 313 17.44 -28.15 -14.02
C VAL A 313 16.62 -26.92 -14.35
N PHE A 314 15.49 -26.79 -13.68
CA PHE A 314 14.51 -25.73 -13.95
C PHE A 314 14.50 -24.69 -12.83
N ALA A 315 14.24 -23.44 -13.20
CA ALA A 315 14.05 -22.33 -12.27
C ALA A 315 12.97 -22.68 -11.23
N GLY A 316 13.16 -22.19 -10.01
CA GLY A 316 12.23 -22.33 -8.88
C GLY A 316 12.21 -23.69 -8.19
N THR A 317 12.79 -24.74 -8.78
CA THR A 317 13.05 -26.02 -8.09
C THR A 317 14.02 -25.81 -6.91
N LEU A 318 13.90 -26.62 -5.86
CA LEU A 318 14.64 -26.41 -4.61
C LEU A 318 15.76 -27.44 -4.48
N ASN A 319 17.01 -26.98 -4.32
CA ASN A 319 18.13 -27.86 -4.02
C ASN A 319 18.07 -28.30 -2.56
N LEU A 320 17.96 -29.61 -2.28
CA LEU A 320 17.83 -30.14 -0.91
C LEU A 320 19.17 -30.61 -0.33
N GLY A 321 20.05 -31.13 -1.17
CA GLY A 321 21.29 -31.80 -0.78
C GLY A 321 22.53 -30.91 -0.89
N ALA A 322 23.57 -31.41 -1.56
CA ALA A 322 24.87 -30.74 -1.68
C ALA A 322 24.82 -29.51 -2.61
N PRO A 323 25.77 -28.56 -2.48
CA PRO A 323 25.85 -27.42 -3.39
C PRO A 323 26.10 -27.87 -4.85
N LEU A 324 25.40 -27.21 -5.77
CA LEU A 324 25.50 -27.44 -7.21
C LEU A 324 26.09 -26.20 -7.89
N VAL A 325 26.89 -26.42 -8.93
CA VAL A 325 27.25 -25.35 -9.88
C VAL A 325 26.49 -25.59 -11.16
N ILE A 326 25.68 -24.61 -11.54
CA ILE A 326 24.85 -24.68 -12.74
C ILE A 326 25.33 -23.66 -13.77
N ARG A 327 25.23 -24.03 -15.05
CA ARG A 327 25.36 -23.10 -16.17
C ARG A 327 23.97 -22.67 -16.60
N VAL A 328 23.71 -21.36 -16.59
CA VAL A 328 22.44 -20.78 -17.04
C VAL A 328 22.27 -21.07 -18.54
N THR A 329 21.13 -21.62 -18.94
CA THR A 329 20.79 -21.92 -20.35
C THR A 329 19.76 -20.95 -20.92
N LYS A 330 18.84 -20.45 -20.09
CA LYS A 330 17.82 -19.45 -20.48
C LYS A 330 17.79 -18.26 -19.52
N ARG A 331 17.29 -17.11 -19.99
CA ARG A 331 17.02 -15.94 -19.14
C ARG A 331 15.77 -16.17 -18.29
N ASP A 332 15.62 -15.39 -17.21
CA ASP A 332 14.49 -15.50 -16.27
C ASP A 332 13.13 -15.35 -16.96
N ASP A 333 13.03 -14.43 -17.93
CA ASP A 333 11.82 -14.18 -18.73
C ASP A 333 11.44 -15.35 -19.67
N ASP A 334 12.39 -16.20 -20.05
CA ASP A 334 12.19 -17.39 -20.91
C ASP A 334 12.18 -18.70 -20.10
N SER A 335 12.18 -18.61 -18.77
CA SER A 335 12.17 -19.78 -17.89
C SER A 335 10.78 -20.43 -17.86
N LEU A 336 10.74 -21.72 -17.56
CA LEU A 336 9.49 -22.48 -17.50
C LEU A 336 8.46 -21.95 -16.48
N LEU A 337 8.87 -21.10 -15.53
CA LEU A 337 8.00 -20.43 -14.55
C LEU A 337 7.58 -19.00 -14.94
N ALA A 338 8.04 -18.49 -16.08
CA ALA A 338 7.63 -17.21 -16.63
C ALA A 338 6.48 -17.34 -17.65
N GLU A 339 6.29 -18.52 -18.25
CA GLU A 339 5.07 -18.95 -18.96
C GLU A 339 3.94 -19.36 -17.99
#